data_AF-A0ABD2KG64-F1
#
_entry.id   AF-A0ABD2KG64-F1
#
_cell.length_a   1.000
_cell.length_b   1.000
_cell.length_c   1.000
_cell.angle_alpha   90.00
_cell.angle_beta   90.00
_cell.angle_gamma   90.00
#
_symmetry.space_group_name_H-M   'P 1'
#
loop_
_entity.id
_entity.type
_entity.pdbx_description
1 polymer ?
#
loop_
_entity_poly.entity_id
_entity_poly.type
_entity_poly.pdbx_seq_one_letter_code
_entity_poly.pdbx_strand_id
1 'polypeptide(L)'
;MHLFSFSDCLRIDWNFEHGNSTFEFDNKTLQFKNYLWQWRNCVVQQNESSICQGCQKQYDTLFVFYWKIFSDPNTFFCIDVDSEMNDTMKLWQIVLGCSDIPIDRTQDTTVLIFSVTVLAIVLGLFYAGSYIQSEQIHANLIHYSRMREAQPIAARSRILSSSTLDSSNLHSTPTSSLHL
;
A
#
# COMPACT_ATOMS: atom_id res chain seq x y z
N MET A 1 -27.63 -11.08 -33.94
CA MET A 1 -26.89 -11.70 -32.81
C MET A 1 -25.60 -10.94 -32.65
N HIS A 2 -25.45 -10.16 -31.58
CA HIS A 2 -24.26 -9.31 -31.38
C HIS A 2 -23.14 -10.16 -30.77
N LEU A 3 -22.05 -10.32 -31.51
CA LEU A 3 -20.83 -10.97 -31.03
C LEU A 3 -19.83 -9.87 -30.69
N PHE A 4 -19.58 -9.68 -29.39
CA PHE A 4 -18.46 -8.87 -28.93
C PHE A 4 -17.18 -9.71 -29.08
N SER A 5 -16.27 -9.27 -29.95
CA SER A 5 -14.91 -9.81 -29.94
C SER A 5 -14.19 -9.17 -28.74
N PHE A 6 -13.72 -9.99 -27.80
CA PHE A 6 -12.98 -9.52 -26.61
C PHE A 6 -11.61 -8.88 -26.98
N SER A 7 -11.14 -9.05 -28.21
CA SER A 7 -9.83 -8.59 -28.66
C SER A 7 -9.84 -7.15 -29.19
N ASP A 8 -10.92 -6.72 -29.83
CA ASP A 8 -10.92 -5.48 -30.59
C ASP A 8 -12.04 -4.58 -30.05
N CYS A 9 -11.81 -3.28 -29.85
CA CYS A 9 -12.83 -2.30 -29.46
C CYS A 9 -13.91 -2.05 -30.54
N LEU A 10 -14.18 -3.07 -31.33
CA LEU A 10 -15.00 -3.12 -32.51
C LEU A 10 -16.27 -3.87 -32.16
N ARG A 11 -17.37 -3.13 -32.14
CA ARG A 11 -18.70 -3.74 -32.16
C ARG A 11 -19.02 -4.07 -33.61
N ILE A 12 -18.97 -5.36 -33.93
CA ILE A 12 -19.33 -5.86 -35.24
C ILE A 12 -20.79 -6.30 -35.19
N ASP A 13 -21.65 -5.62 -35.94
CA ASP A 13 -23.02 -6.04 -36.17
C ASP A 13 -23.10 -6.83 -37.47
N TRP A 14 -23.44 -8.10 -37.35
CA TRP A 14 -23.62 -9.01 -38.47
C TRP A 14 -25.10 -9.06 -38.86
N ASN A 15 -25.45 -8.43 -39.97
CA ASN A 15 -26.77 -8.60 -40.59
C ASN A 15 -26.69 -9.70 -41.65
N PHE A 16 -26.86 -10.95 -41.20
CA PHE A 16 -26.85 -12.12 -42.06
C PHE A 16 -28.01 -12.16 -43.07
N GLU A 17 -29.10 -11.43 -42.84
CA GLU A 17 -30.24 -11.40 -43.76
C GLU A 17 -29.99 -10.54 -45.01
N HIS A 18 -29.15 -9.50 -44.90
CA HIS A 18 -28.87 -8.56 -45.98
C HIS A 18 -27.42 -8.64 -46.49
N GLY A 19 -26.61 -9.58 -45.99
CA GLY A 19 -25.22 -9.74 -46.37
C GLY A 19 -24.31 -8.55 -46.02
N ASN A 20 -24.75 -7.70 -45.08
CA ASN A 20 -24.03 -6.52 -44.66
C ASN A 20 -23.50 -6.67 -43.24
N SER A 21 -22.28 -6.21 -43.02
CA SER A 21 -21.68 -6.10 -41.70
C SER A 21 -21.30 -4.64 -41.44
N THR A 22 -21.75 -4.08 -40.33
CA THR A 22 -21.33 -2.75 -39.88
C THR A 22 -20.39 -2.88 -38.70
N PHE A 23 -19.34 -2.07 -38.71
CA PHE A 23 -18.36 -2.01 -37.62
C PHE A 23 -18.44 -0.64 -36.94
N GLU A 24 -18.54 -0.64 -35.62
CA GLU A 24 -18.56 0.59 -34.81
C GLU A 24 -17.48 0.51 -33.76
N PHE A 25 -16.61 1.52 -33.73
CA PHE A 25 -15.60 1.65 -32.69
C PHE A 25 -16.23 2.23 -31.42
N ASP A 26 -15.81 1.75 -30.26
CA ASP A 26 -16.17 2.41 -29.01
C ASP A 26 -15.67 3.87 -29.01
N ASN A 27 -16.53 4.78 -28.57
CA ASN A 27 -16.25 6.22 -28.54
C ASN A 27 -15.01 6.52 -27.67
N LYS A 28 -14.79 5.74 -26.61
CA LYS A 28 -13.61 5.87 -25.75
C LYS A 28 -12.32 5.52 -26.48
N THR A 29 -12.34 4.47 -27.29
CA THR A 29 -11.20 4.05 -28.11
C THR A 29 -10.89 5.09 -29.17
N LEU A 30 -11.92 5.69 -29.78
CA LEU A 30 -11.73 6.79 -30.72
C LEU A 30 -11.08 8.00 -30.03
N GLN A 31 -11.51 8.35 -28.82
CA GLN A 31 -10.91 9.42 -28.03
C GLN A 31 -9.46 9.10 -27.62
N PHE A 32 -9.16 7.89 -27.17
CA PHE A 32 -7.81 7.43 -26.87
C PHE A 32 -6.89 7.60 -28.09
N LYS A 33 -7.31 7.11 -29.25
CA LYS A 33 -6.54 7.22 -30.51
C LYS A 33 -6.29 8.68 -30.89
N ASN A 34 -7.25 9.57 -30.66
CA ASN A 34 -7.07 10.99 -30.92
C ASN A 34 -6.02 11.63 -29.98
N TYR A 35 -6.07 11.37 -28.68
CA TYR A 35 -5.06 11.87 -27.74
C TYR A 35 -3.67 11.31 -28.05
N LEU A 36 -3.59 10.03 -28.39
CA LEU A 36 -2.35 9.39 -28.76
C LEU A 36 -1.75 9.99 -30.04
N TRP A 37 -2.59 10.27 -31.04
CA TRP A 37 -2.17 10.96 -32.26
C TRP A 37 -1.65 12.37 -31.98
N GLN A 38 -2.31 13.13 -31.09
CA GLN A 38 -1.85 14.46 -30.69
C GLN A 38 -0.49 14.41 -30.00
N TRP A 39 -0.27 13.45 -29.11
CA TRP A 39 1.02 13.25 -28.45
C TRP A 39 2.10 12.84 -29.45
N ARG A 40 1.85 11.85 -30.32
CA ARG A 40 2.80 11.42 -31.37
C ARG A 40 3.21 12.59 -32.28
N ASN A 41 2.24 13.40 -32.70
CA ASN A 41 2.53 14.58 -33.51
C ASN A 41 3.39 15.60 -32.77
N CYS A 42 3.14 15.79 -31.47
CA CYS A 42 4.00 16.65 -30.66
C CYS A 42 5.45 16.13 -30.67
N VAL A 43 5.65 14.83 -30.41
CA VAL A 43 6.99 14.21 -30.39
C VAL A 43 7.71 14.39 -31.73
N VAL A 44 7.02 14.20 -32.86
CA VAL A 44 7.61 14.34 -34.20
C VAL A 44 7.96 15.79 -34.55
N GLN A 45 7.22 16.77 -34.01
CA GLN A 45 7.44 18.20 -34.28
C GLN A 45 8.52 18.84 -33.40
N GLN A 46 8.90 18.19 -32.30
CA GLN A 46 9.89 18.71 -31.35
C GLN A 46 11.31 18.25 -31.69
N ASN A 47 12.29 19.06 -31.31
CA ASN A 47 13.69 18.64 -31.31
C ASN A 47 13.94 17.70 -30.13
N GLU A 48 14.86 16.73 -30.29
CA GLU A 48 15.15 15.69 -29.27
C GLU A 48 15.36 16.25 -27.86
N SER A 49 15.99 17.41 -27.71
CA SER A 49 16.28 18.03 -26.41
C SER A 49 15.09 18.68 -25.71
N SER A 50 13.99 18.94 -26.41
CA SER A 50 12.80 19.63 -25.88
C SER A 50 11.54 18.77 -25.87
N ILE A 51 11.61 17.49 -26.25
CA ILE A 51 10.44 16.60 -26.33
C ILE A 51 9.72 16.51 -24.98
N CYS A 52 10.46 16.28 -23.91
CA CYS A 52 9.87 16.10 -22.58
C CYS A 52 9.09 17.33 -22.14
N GLN A 53 9.70 18.52 -22.16
CA GLN A 53 9.05 19.75 -21.74
C GLN A 53 7.95 20.20 -22.72
N GLY A 54 8.14 19.97 -24.02
CA GLY A 54 7.21 20.41 -25.07
C GLY A 54 5.95 19.55 -25.18
N CYS A 55 6.04 18.25 -24.85
CA CYS A 55 4.97 17.28 -25.05
C CYS A 55 4.40 16.68 -23.75
N GLN A 56 4.91 17.09 -22.58
CA GLN A 56 4.44 16.63 -21.27
C GLN A 56 2.93 16.81 -21.12
N LYS A 57 2.38 17.98 -21.48
CA LYS A 57 0.95 18.26 -21.36
C LYS A 57 0.08 17.26 -22.15
N GLN A 58 0.49 16.93 -23.37
CA GLN A 58 -0.21 16.00 -24.25
C GLN A 58 -0.10 14.58 -23.71
N TYR A 59 1.08 14.21 -23.22
CA TYR A 59 1.31 12.92 -22.57
C TYR A 59 0.45 12.76 -21.30
N ASP A 60 0.44 13.76 -20.41
CA ASP A 60 -0.34 13.75 -19.18
C ASP A 60 -1.84 13.63 -19.47
N THR A 61 -2.32 14.34 -20.49
CA THR A 61 -3.72 14.26 -20.92
C THR A 61 -4.08 12.85 -21.39
N LEU A 62 -3.22 12.23 -22.19
CA LEU A 62 -3.37 10.84 -22.64
C LEU A 62 -3.35 9.86 -21.45
N PHE A 63 -2.39 10.03 -20.54
CA PHE A 63 -2.21 9.16 -19.38
C PHE A 63 -3.39 9.24 -18.40
N VAL A 64 -3.88 10.44 -18.10
CA VAL A 64 -5.05 10.64 -17.25
C VAL A 64 -6.30 10.05 -17.88
N PHE A 65 -6.49 10.22 -19.20
CA PHE A 65 -7.60 9.61 -19.91
C PHE A 65 -7.55 8.09 -19.85
N TYR A 66 -6.37 7.49 -20.09
CA TYR A 66 -6.12 6.06 -19.96
C TYR A 66 -6.48 5.53 -18.56
N TRP A 67 -5.98 6.17 -17.50
CA TRP A 67 -6.28 5.74 -16.12
C TRP A 67 -7.76 5.83 -15.80
N LYS A 68 -8.46 6.83 -16.34
CA LYS A 68 -9.90 6.99 -16.16
C LYS A 68 -10.70 5.84 -16.78
N ILE A 69 -10.31 5.38 -17.97
CA ILE A 69 -10.98 4.24 -18.63
C ILE A 69 -10.57 2.89 -18.02
N PHE A 70 -9.34 2.77 -17.52
CA PHE A 70 -8.83 1.56 -16.87
C PHE A 70 -9.47 1.32 -15.50
N SER A 71 -9.74 2.39 -14.75
CA SER A 71 -10.28 2.30 -13.38
C SER A 71 -11.80 2.14 -13.32
N ASP A 72 -12.50 2.20 -14.46
CA ASP A 72 -13.97 2.14 -14.50
C ASP A 72 -14.44 0.67 -14.56
N PRO A 73 -15.07 0.14 -13.49
CA PRO A 73 -15.46 -1.27 -13.41
C PRO A 73 -16.66 -1.62 -14.29
N ASN A 74 -17.40 -0.63 -14.81
CA ASN A 74 -18.64 -0.86 -15.57
C ASN A 74 -18.41 -0.93 -17.08
N THR A 75 -17.16 -0.98 -17.54
CA THR A 75 -16.84 -0.76 -18.95
C THR A 75 -15.89 -1.81 -19.47
N PHE A 76 -16.17 -2.32 -20.67
CA PHE A 76 -15.29 -3.28 -21.35
C PHE A 76 -14.02 -2.56 -21.76
N PHE A 77 -12.91 -2.88 -21.10
CA PHE A 77 -11.60 -2.37 -21.41
C PHE A 77 -10.96 -3.19 -22.54
N CYS A 78 -10.39 -2.52 -23.54
CA CYS A 78 -9.79 -3.20 -24.69
C CYS A 78 -8.32 -3.53 -24.46
N ILE A 79 -7.92 -4.73 -24.83
CA ILE A 79 -6.53 -5.19 -24.76
C ILE A 79 -5.59 -4.40 -25.69
N ASP A 80 -6.06 -3.98 -26.86
CA ASP A 80 -5.25 -3.18 -27.78
C ASP A 80 -4.84 -1.82 -27.19
N VAL A 81 -5.73 -1.20 -26.42
CA VAL A 81 -5.47 0.09 -25.77
C VAL A 81 -4.41 -0.07 -24.67
N ASP A 82 -4.46 -1.17 -23.92
CA ASP A 82 -3.44 -1.51 -22.92
C ASP A 82 -2.06 -1.70 -23.55
N SER A 83 -2.00 -2.51 -24.61
CA SER A 83 -0.74 -2.79 -25.31
C SER A 83 -0.15 -1.50 -25.90
N GLU A 84 -0.97 -0.70 -26.59
CA GLU A 84 -0.51 0.54 -27.21
C GLU A 84 -0.09 1.59 -26.16
N MET A 85 -0.78 1.65 -25.02
CA MET A 85 -0.39 2.53 -23.92
C MET A 85 0.90 2.06 -23.23
N ASN A 86 1.08 0.75 -23.02
CA ASN A 86 2.30 0.19 -22.45
C ASN A 86 3.54 0.51 -23.30
N ASP A 87 3.41 0.38 -24.62
CA ASP A 87 4.47 0.76 -25.56
C ASP A 87 4.74 2.27 -25.53
N THR A 88 3.69 3.08 -25.47
CA THR A 88 3.78 4.54 -25.36
C THR A 88 4.49 4.97 -24.07
N MET A 89 4.17 4.34 -22.94
CA MET A 89 4.79 4.62 -21.65
C MET A 89 6.27 4.23 -21.64
N LYS A 90 6.63 3.07 -22.22
CA LYS A 90 8.04 2.66 -22.39
C LYS A 90 8.81 3.62 -23.30
N LEU A 91 8.19 4.04 -24.40
CA LEU A 91 8.80 5.02 -25.31
C LEU A 91 9.05 6.35 -24.58
N TRP A 92 8.10 6.82 -23.79
CA TRP A 92 8.24 8.04 -22.99
C TRP A 92 9.33 7.94 -21.92
N GLN A 93 9.36 6.86 -21.14
CA GLN A 93 10.24 6.72 -19.99
C GLN A 93 11.66 6.27 -20.37
N ILE A 94 11.79 5.27 -21.23
CA ILE A 94 13.06 4.58 -21.50
C ILE A 94 13.78 5.21 -22.69
N VAL A 95 13.07 5.42 -23.79
CA VAL A 95 13.69 5.85 -25.05
C VAL A 95 13.87 7.36 -25.07
N LEU A 96 12.82 8.11 -24.71
CA LEU A 96 12.87 9.57 -24.65
C LEU A 96 13.48 10.10 -23.34
N GLY A 97 13.59 9.24 -22.31
CA GLY A 97 14.17 9.63 -21.02
C GLY A 97 13.34 10.67 -20.25
N CYS A 98 12.07 10.86 -20.62
CA CYS A 98 11.17 11.86 -20.05
C CYS A 98 10.52 11.42 -18.73
N SER A 99 11.09 10.43 -18.06
CA SER A 99 10.58 9.98 -16.78
C SER A 99 10.55 11.15 -15.80
N ASP A 100 9.36 11.48 -15.30
CA ASP A 100 9.11 12.43 -14.19
C ASP A 100 9.73 11.96 -12.87
N ILE A 101 10.49 10.86 -12.90
CA ILE A 101 11.44 10.48 -11.88
C ILE A 101 12.79 11.07 -12.31
N PRO A 102 13.14 12.33 -11.97
CA PRO A 102 14.45 12.44 -11.37
C PRO A 102 14.38 11.44 -10.22
N ILE A 103 15.30 10.48 -10.17
CA ILE A 103 15.53 9.77 -8.92
C ILE A 103 15.91 10.90 -7.98
N ASP A 104 14.91 11.48 -7.33
CA ASP A 104 15.07 12.53 -6.38
C ASP A 104 15.68 11.76 -5.23
N ARG A 105 17.01 11.66 -5.27
CA ARG A 105 17.79 10.95 -4.27
C ARG A 105 17.38 11.42 -2.88
N THR A 106 16.80 12.61 -2.75
CA THR A 106 16.22 13.14 -1.52
C THR A 106 14.97 12.39 -1.07
N GLN A 107 14.05 11.97 -1.95
CA GLN A 107 12.85 11.21 -1.57
C GLN A 107 13.21 9.79 -1.11
N ASP A 108 14.08 9.09 -1.83
CA ASP A 108 14.57 7.77 -1.38
C ASP A 108 15.37 7.90 -0.08
N THR A 109 16.17 8.95 0.06
CA THR A 109 16.93 9.22 1.29
C THR A 109 16.04 9.56 2.46
N THR A 110 14.95 10.32 2.26
CA THR A 110 14.02 10.66 3.35
C THR A 110 13.23 9.45 3.83
N VAL A 111 12.76 8.58 2.93
CA VAL A 111 12.10 7.31 3.30
C VAL A 111 13.07 6.41 4.07
N LEU A 112 14.32 6.31 3.60
CA LEU A 112 15.36 5.53 4.28
C LEU A 112 15.64 6.07 5.68
N ILE A 113 15.89 7.38 5.82
CA ILE A 113 16.16 8.03 7.11
C ILE A 113 14.98 7.85 8.07
N PHE A 114 13.76 8.03 7.59
CA PHE A 114 12.56 7.87 8.41
C PHE A 114 12.43 6.44 8.94
N SER A 115 12.64 5.44 8.07
CA SER A 115 12.56 4.03 8.46
C SER A 115 13.61 3.66 9.52
N VAL A 116 14.86 4.12 9.36
CA VAL A 116 15.95 3.86 10.30
C VAL A 116 15.69 4.55 11.64
N THR A 117 15.16 5.78 11.62
CA THR A 117 14.87 6.55 12.83
C THR A 117 13.77 5.89 13.66
N VAL A 118 12.68 5.47 13.01
CA VAL A 118 11.58 4.75 13.69
C VAL A 118 12.09 3.44 14.29
N LEU A 119 12.89 2.68 13.55
CA LEU A 119 13.48 1.44 14.04
C LEU A 119 14.38 1.68 15.26
N ALA A 120 15.23 2.71 15.22
CA ALA A 120 16.11 3.06 16.33
C ALA A 120 15.32 3.45 17.59
N ILE A 121 14.23 4.19 17.44
CA ILE A 121 13.35 4.56 18.56
C ILE A 121 12.71 3.32 19.18
N VAL A 122 12.13 2.43 18.37
CA VAL A 122 11.50 1.20 18.86
C VAL A 122 12.51 0.31 19.58
N LEU A 123 13.71 0.14 19.02
CA LEU A 123 14.79 -0.63 19.65
C LEU A 123 15.27 0.02 20.95
N GLY A 124 15.43 1.34 20.97
CA GLY A 124 15.84 2.08 22.16
C GLY A 124 14.84 1.95 23.30
N LEU A 125 13.55 2.09 23.01
CA LEU A 125 12.47 1.92 23.99
C LEU A 125 12.41 0.48 24.52
N PHE A 126 12.55 -0.50 23.63
CA PHE A 126 12.56 -1.92 24.02
C PHE A 126 13.77 -2.27 24.90
N TYR A 127 14.96 -1.77 24.55
CA TYR A 127 16.19 -1.97 25.32
C TYR A 127 16.10 -1.33 26.71
N ALA A 128 15.65 -0.07 26.79
CA ALA A 128 15.48 0.63 28.06
C ALA A 128 14.42 -0.05 28.95
N GLY A 129 13.29 -0.46 28.38
CA GLY A 129 12.25 -1.19 29.10
C GLY A 129 12.76 -2.52 29.67
N SER A 130 13.50 -3.28 28.86
CA SER A 130 14.11 -4.56 29.29
C SER A 130 15.15 -4.36 30.39
N TYR A 131 15.95 -3.30 30.32
CA TYR A 131 16.98 -3.00 31.32
C TYR A 131 16.37 -2.68 32.69
N ILE A 132 15.34 -1.82 32.73
CA ILE A 132 14.65 -1.45 33.98
C ILE A 132 13.96 -2.68 34.60
N GLN A 133 13.31 -3.51 33.77
CA GLN A 133 12.67 -4.74 34.23
C GLN A 133 13.71 -5.74 34.76
N SER A 134 14.87 -5.85 34.11
CA SER A 134 15.98 -6.69 34.57
C SER A 134 16.45 -6.30 35.97
N GLU A 135 16.68 -5.01 36.24
CA GLU A 135 17.10 -4.55 37.57
C GLU A 135 16.05 -4.83 38.66
N GLN A 136 14.76 -4.63 38.35
CA GLN A 136 13.68 -4.95 39.29
C GLN A 136 13.62 -6.44 39.60
N ILE A 137 13.86 -7.31 38.60
CA ILE A 137 13.93 -8.75 38.79
C ILE A 137 15.16 -9.13 39.64
N HIS A 138 16.33 -8.53 39.38
CA HIS A 138 17.54 -8.78 40.17
C HIS A 138 17.40 -8.34 41.63
N ALA A 139 16.82 -7.16 41.89
CA ALA A 139 16.57 -6.67 43.24
C ALA A 139 15.58 -7.56 44.00
N ASN A 140 14.50 -8.01 43.34
CA ASN A 140 13.55 -8.95 43.94
C ASN A 140 14.21 -10.30 44.22
N LEU A 141 15.00 -10.86 43.31
CA LEU A 141 15.68 -12.15 43.52
C LEU A 141 16.65 -12.10 44.70
N ILE A 142 17.39 -11.01 44.89
CA ILE A 142 18.26 -10.82 46.05
C ILE A 142 17.44 -10.73 47.34
N HIS A 143 16.27 -10.10 47.30
CA HIS A 143 15.38 -10.05 48.46
C HIS A 143 14.80 -11.44 48.82
N TYR A 144 14.41 -12.22 47.81
CA TYR A 144 13.93 -13.59 47.99
C TYR A 144 15.04 -14.55 48.46
N SER A 145 16.28 -14.41 47.97
CA SER A 145 17.39 -15.25 48.43
C SER A 145 17.76 -14.96 49.89
N ARG A 146 17.75 -13.69 50.30
CA ARG A 146 17.94 -13.30 51.71
C ARG A 146 16.81 -13.80 52.61
N MET A 147 15.56 -13.84 52.13
CA MET A 147 14.46 -14.46 52.89
C MET A 147 14.57 -15.99 52.95
N ARG A 148 15.14 -16.63 51.93
CA ARG A 148 15.38 -18.07 51.91
C ARG A 148 16.49 -18.51 52.87
N GLU A 149 17.52 -17.69 53.04
CA GLU A 149 18.58 -17.92 54.03
C GLU A 149 18.14 -17.63 55.47
N ALA A 150 17.13 -16.76 55.66
CA ALA A 150 16.52 -16.47 56.96
C ALA A 150 15.46 -17.50 57.40
N GLN A 151 15.13 -18.51 56.58
CA GLN A 151 14.25 -19.60 56.99
C GLN A 151 15.04 -20.77 57.62
N PRO A 152 14.76 -21.15 58.88
CA PRO A 152 15.31 -22.37 59.45
C PRO A 152 14.68 -23.57 58.72
N ILE A 153 15.55 -24.42 58.16
CA ILE A 153 15.40 -25.85 57.81
C ILE A 153 13.98 -26.44 58.03
N ALA A 154 12.95 -26.03 57.28
CA ALA A 154 11.61 -26.63 57.37
C ALA A 154 10.68 -26.28 56.20
N ALA A 155 11.17 -26.15 54.96
CA ALA A 155 10.27 -26.07 53.79
C ALA A 155 10.93 -26.64 52.54
N ARG A 156 11.17 -27.96 52.59
CA ARG A 156 11.54 -28.74 51.41
C ARG A 156 10.34 -28.73 50.44
N SER A 157 10.53 -28.13 49.28
CA SER A 157 9.90 -28.50 47.99
C SER A 157 8.38 -28.76 47.99
N ARG A 158 7.60 -27.80 47.50
CA ARG A 158 6.41 -28.11 46.69
C ARG A 158 6.44 -27.30 45.41
N ILE A 159 6.66 -28.04 44.34
CA ILE A 159 6.60 -27.59 42.96
C ILE A 159 5.13 -27.61 42.53
N LEU A 160 4.81 -26.72 41.58
CA LEU A 160 3.78 -26.79 40.55
C LEU A 160 2.41 -26.15 40.80
N SER A 161 2.11 -25.28 39.83
CA SER A 161 0.81 -24.94 39.27
C SER A 161 -0.02 -23.88 39.98
N SER A 162 -0.07 -22.69 39.38
CA SER A 162 -1.21 -21.77 39.54
C SER A 162 -1.75 -21.39 38.16
N SER A 163 -2.46 -22.35 37.58
CA SER A 163 -3.53 -22.09 36.62
C SER A 163 -4.77 -21.58 37.36
N THR A 164 -5.55 -20.76 36.64
CA THR A 164 -6.97 -20.43 36.81
C THR A 164 -7.35 -19.49 37.97
N LEU A 165 -7.91 -18.31 37.70
CA LEU A 165 -9.27 -18.01 37.20
C LEU A 165 -10.23 -17.77 38.40
N ASP A 166 -10.83 -16.58 38.35
CA ASP A 166 -12.23 -16.30 38.67
C ASP A 166 -12.69 -15.92 40.09
N SER A 167 -13.24 -14.69 40.11
CA SER A 167 -14.46 -14.21 40.79
C SER A 167 -14.64 -14.39 42.30
N SER A 168 -14.56 -13.26 43.01
CA SER A 168 -15.78 -12.68 43.62
C SER A 168 -15.51 -11.32 44.30
N ASN A 169 -15.98 -10.27 43.63
CA ASN A 169 -16.66 -9.08 44.17
C ASN A 169 -16.03 -8.26 45.33
N LEU A 170 -15.47 -7.12 44.91
CA LEU A 170 -15.72 -5.77 45.40
C LEU A 170 -17.00 -5.61 46.26
N HIS A 171 -16.92 -4.99 47.44
CA HIS A 171 -17.25 -3.56 47.66
C HIS A 171 -17.61 -3.21 49.14
N SER A 172 -16.98 -2.14 49.64
CA SER A 172 -17.42 -1.11 50.63
C SER A 172 -17.82 -1.44 52.08
N THR A 173 -17.05 -0.79 52.98
CA THR A 173 -17.37 -0.17 54.29
C THR A 173 -18.55 0.83 54.25
N PRO A 174 -18.88 1.62 55.32
CA PRO A 174 -18.86 1.44 56.79
C PRO A 174 -20.21 1.90 57.45
N THR A 175 -20.40 1.76 58.78
CA THR A 175 -20.80 2.85 59.74
C THR A 175 -21.23 2.34 61.12
N SER A 176 -21.00 3.21 62.10
CA SER A 176 -21.13 3.12 63.56
C SER A 176 -22.57 3.24 64.09
N SER A 177 -22.88 2.66 65.27
CA SER A 177 -23.48 3.33 66.44
C SER A 177 -24.01 2.35 67.52
N LEU A 178 -24.03 2.87 68.74
CA LEU A 178 -24.36 2.28 70.05
C LEU A 178 -25.88 2.06 70.32
N HIS A 179 -26.13 1.28 71.39
CA HIS A 179 -27.36 1.12 72.21
C HIS A 179 -28.49 0.32 71.54
N LEU A 180 -29.08 -0.71 72.16
CA LEU A 180 -29.43 -0.97 73.57
C LEU A 180 -29.23 -2.44 73.93
#